data_AF-A0A4Q7FBU1-F1
#
_entry.id   AF-A0A4Q7FBU1-F1
#
_cell.length_a   1.000
_cell.length_b   1.000
_cell.length_c   1.000
_cell.angle_alpha   90.00
_cell.angle_beta   90.00
_cell.angle_gamma   90.00
#
_symmetry.space_group_name_H-M   'P 1'
#
loop_
_entity.id
_entity.type
_entity.pdbx_description
1 polymer ?
#
loop_
_entity_poly.entity_id
_entity_poly.type
_entity_poly.pdbx_seq_one_letter_code
_entity_poly.pdbx_strand_id
1 'polypeptide(L)'
;MDSDRRSAQVERLEVVDTGRRRRWSEDEKLKIVLESLQAPRQVAATARRYGVSRSLLLRWRRSFRPEPKDAAHQTGFVPAMVVAESGPTLGPVGPAGGGAI
;
A
#
# COMPACT_ATOMS: atom_id res chain seq x y z
N MET A 1 4.08 -12.20 19.14
CA MET A 1 3.25 -11.54 18.11
C MET A 1 3.60 -12.18 16.78
N ASP A 2 2.76 -13.12 16.36
CA ASP A 2 2.82 -13.85 15.10
C ASP A 2 2.77 -12.89 13.90
N SER A 3 3.63 -13.07 12.89
CA SER A 3 3.29 -12.84 11.47
C SER A 3 4.42 -13.04 10.46
N ASP A 4 5.64 -13.44 10.82
CA ASP A 4 6.68 -13.67 9.78
C ASP A 4 6.70 -15.10 9.20
N ARG A 5 5.95 -16.04 9.79
CA ARG A 5 5.94 -17.46 9.38
C ARG A 5 5.10 -17.76 8.13
N ARG A 6 4.94 -16.80 7.23
CA ARG A 6 4.45 -17.04 5.86
C ARG A 6 5.51 -16.80 4.79
N SER A 7 6.68 -16.31 5.17
CA SER A 7 7.73 -15.86 4.25
C SER A 7 8.62 -16.99 3.69
N ALA A 8 8.49 -18.24 4.16
CA ALA A 8 9.38 -19.35 3.78
C ALA A 8 8.66 -20.60 3.22
N GLN A 9 7.41 -20.51 2.77
CA GLN A 9 6.77 -21.59 2.00
C GLN A 9 6.96 -21.33 0.51
N VAL A 10 8.19 -21.49 0.02
CA VAL A 10 8.48 -21.41 -1.41
C VAL A 10 8.03 -22.71 -2.06
N GLU A 11 6.75 -22.83 -2.36
CA GLU A 11 6.26 -23.90 -3.22
C GLU A 11 6.76 -23.60 -4.64
N ARG A 12 7.71 -24.42 -5.10
CA ARG A 12 8.28 -24.35 -6.44
C ARG A 12 7.14 -24.47 -7.45
N LEU A 13 6.73 -23.34 -8.02
CA LEU A 13 5.76 -23.31 -9.10
C LEU A 13 6.43 -23.98 -10.31
N GLU A 14 5.92 -25.14 -10.72
CA GLU A 14 6.26 -25.69 -12.02
C GLU A 14 5.78 -24.67 -13.07
N VAL A 15 6.73 -23.89 -13.56
CA VAL A 15 6.54 -23.10 -14.77
C VAL A 15 6.40 -24.14 -15.86
N VAL A 16 5.17 -24.33 -16.36
CA VAL A 16 4.94 -25.13 -17.56
C VAL A 16 5.79 -24.50 -18.66
N ASP A 17 6.92 -25.13 -18.94
CA ASP A 17 7.86 -24.75 -19.99
C ASP A 17 7.19 -24.99 -21.33
N THR A 18 6.43 -24.00 -21.77
CA THR A 18 6.20 -23.81 -23.19
C THR A 18 7.22 -22.76 -23.57
N GLY A 19 8.30 -23.15 -24.24
CA GLY A 19 9.48 -22.32 -24.59
C GLY A 19 9.20 -21.01 -25.36
N ARG A 20 7.94 -20.58 -25.46
CA ARG A 20 7.46 -19.28 -25.89
C ARG A 20 6.63 -18.67 -24.75
N ARG A 21 7.11 -17.56 -24.16
CA ARG A 21 6.39 -16.78 -23.12
C ARG A 21 4.89 -16.74 -23.43
N ARG A 22 4.08 -17.46 -22.64
CA ARG A 22 2.63 -17.48 -22.82
C ARG A 22 2.10 -16.05 -22.84
N ARG A 23 1.44 -15.66 -23.94
CA ARG A 23 0.73 -14.39 -24.04
C ARG A 23 -0.67 -14.58 -23.50
N TRP A 24 -1.09 -13.64 -22.67
CA TRP A 24 -2.43 -13.61 -22.08
C TRP A 24 -3.23 -12.51 -22.75
N SER A 25 -4.36 -12.84 -23.35
CA SER A 25 -5.32 -11.83 -23.83
C SER A 25 -5.91 -11.06 -22.65
N GLU A 26 -6.51 -9.89 -22.92
CA GLU A 26 -7.18 -9.11 -21.87
C GLU A 26 -8.36 -9.88 -21.27
N ASP A 27 -9.13 -10.59 -22.10
CA ASP A 27 -10.23 -11.44 -21.66
C ASP A 27 -9.78 -12.59 -20.76
N GLU A 28 -8.67 -13.25 -21.11
CA GLU A 28 -8.10 -14.30 -20.27
C GLU A 28 -7.62 -13.74 -18.92
N LYS A 29 -6.95 -12.58 -18.92
CA LYS A 29 -6.54 -11.91 -17.67
C LYS A 29 -7.76 -11.56 -16.83
N LEU A 30 -8.80 -11.01 -17.45
CA LEU A 30 -10.03 -10.61 -16.77
C LEU A 30 -10.73 -11.81 -16.13
N LYS A 31 -10.87 -12.92 -16.87
CA LYS A 31 -11.44 -14.16 -16.35
C LYS A 31 -10.70 -14.65 -15.10
N ILE A 32 -9.38 -14.69 -15.15
CA ILE A 32 -8.56 -15.14 -14.03
C ILE A 32 -8.66 -14.17 -12.84
N VAL A 33 -8.69 -12.86 -13.11
CA VAL A 33 -8.87 -11.84 -12.08
C VAL A 33 -10.23 -12.02 -11.41
N LEU A 34 -11.32 -12.16 -12.16
CA LEU A 34 -12.66 -12.35 -11.63
C LEU A 34 -12.76 -13.60 -10.76
N GLU A 35 -12.23 -14.74 -11.22
CA GLU A 35 -12.17 -15.97 -10.42
C GLU A 35 -11.38 -15.75 -9.11
N SER A 36 -10.25 -15.05 -9.17
CA SER A 36 -9.44 -14.74 -7.98
C SER A 36 -10.16 -13.79 -7.00
N LEU A 37 -11.10 -12.98 -7.47
CA LEU A 37 -11.92 -12.09 -6.64
C LEU A 37 -13.02 -12.85 -5.91
N GLN A 38 -13.56 -13.93 -6.51
CA GLN A 38 -14.55 -14.78 -5.85
C GLN A 38 -13.96 -15.53 -4.65
N ALA A 39 -12.68 -15.91 -4.71
CA ALA A 39 -11.99 -16.60 -3.62
C ALA A 39 -10.68 -15.89 -3.20
N PRO A 40 -10.74 -14.74 -2.50
CA PRO A 40 -9.55 -13.96 -2.14
C PRO A 40 -8.53 -14.70 -1.27
N ARG A 41 -8.97 -15.71 -0.50
CA ARG A 41 -8.09 -16.56 0.32
C ARG A 41 -7.35 -17.63 -0.48
N GLN A 42 -7.74 -17.85 -1.75
CA GLN A 42 -7.21 -18.92 -2.61
C GLN A 42 -6.41 -18.41 -3.81
N VAL A 43 -5.98 -17.14 -3.79
CA VAL A 43 -5.25 -16.50 -4.92
C VAL A 43 -4.02 -17.31 -5.37
N ALA A 44 -3.29 -17.93 -4.43
CA ALA A 44 -2.15 -18.77 -4.78
C ALA A 44 -2.55 -20.04 -5.53
N ALA A 45 -3.66 -20.67 -5.12
CA ALA A 45 -4.21 -21.85 -5.80
C ALA A 45 -4.75 -21.50 -7.19
N THR A 46 -5.46 -20.37 -7.33
CA THR A 46 -5.89 -19.84 -8.63
C THR A 46 -4.69 -19.59 -9.54
N ALA A 47 -3.62 -18.98 -9.00
CA ALA A 47 -2.41 -18.71 -9.76
C ALA A 47 -1.76 -20.00 -10.32
N ARG A 48 -1.65 -21.04 -9.48
CA ARG A 48 -1.13 -22.36 -9.87
C ARG A 48 -1.97 -23.03 -10.95
N ARG A 49 -3.30 -23.01 -10.79
CA ARG A 49 -4.26 -23.58 -11.76
C ARG A 49 -4.06 -23.01 -13.17
N TYR A 50 -3.73 -21.73 -13.26
CA TYR A 50 -3.56 -21.02 -14.52
C TYR A 50 -2.09 -20.92 -14.98
N GLY A 51 -1.14 -21.46 -14.21
CA GLY A 51 0.30 -21.35 -14.52
C GLY A 51 0.84 -19.91 -14.46
N VAL A 52 0.21 -19.05 -13.65
CA VAL A 52 0.66 -17.66 -13.41
C VAL A 52 1.29 -17.53 -12.03
N SER A 53 2.19 -16.58 -11.85
CA SER A 53 2.70 -16.27 -10.51
C SER A 53 1.67 -15.50 -9.70
N ARG A 54 1.64 -15.73 -8.37
CA ARG A 54 0.78 -14.98 -7.43
C ARG A 54 0.97 -13.47 -7.56
N SER A 55 2.22 -13.02 -7.72
CA SER A 55 2.56 -11.60 -7.86
C SER A 55 2.02 -10.99 -9.16
N LEU A 56 2.03 -11.74 -10.26
CA LEU A 56 1.46 -11.32 -11.54
C LEU A 56 -0.07 -11.17 -11.44
N LEU A 57 -0.75 -12.16 -10.83
CA LEU A 57 -2.19 -12.10 -10.63
C LEU A 57 -2.59 -10.93 -9.72
N LEU A 58 -1.82 -10.65 -8.66
CA LEU A 58 -2.08 -9.51 -7.79
C LEU A 58 -1.89 -8.16 -8.51
N ARG A 59 -0.93 -8.08 -9.43
CA ARG A 59 -0.76 -6.90 -10.30
C ARG A 59 -1.98 -6.71 -11.20
N TRP A 60 -2.45 -7.76 -11.87
CA TRP A 60 -3.66 -7.68 -12.70
C TRP A 60 -4.89 -7.24 -11.88
N ARG A 61 -5.08 -7.78 -10.66
CA ARG A 61 -6.17 -7.32 -9.77
C ARG A 61 -6.13 -5.82 -9.49
N ARG A 62 -4.95 -5.20 -9.41
CA ARG A 62 -4.83 -3.74 -9.25
C ARG A 62 -5.15 -3.01 -10.55
N SER A 63 -4.66 -3.50 -11.68
CA SER A 63 -4.93 -2.90 -13.01
C SER A 63 -6.40 -2.95 -13.42
N PHE A 64 -7.13 -3.98 -13.03
CA PHE A 64 -8.56 -4.14 -13.32
C PHE A 64 -9.48 -3.59 -12.21
N ARG A 65 -8.92 -3.11 -11.10
CA ARG A 65 -9.73 -2.34 -10.16
C ARG A 65 -10.02 -1.00 -10.82
N PRO A 66 -11.30 -0.56 -10.86
CA PRO A 66 -11.57 0.83 -11.17
C PRO A 66 -10.83 1.65 -10.11
N GLU A 67 -9.84 2.44 -10.53
CA GLU A 67 -9.28 3.45 -9.64
C GLU A 67 -10.45 4.34 -9.20
N PRO A 68 -10.58 4.65 -7.89
CA PRO A 68 -11.27 5.88 -7.53
C PRO A 68 -10.53 6.99 -8.32
N LYS A 69 -11.23 7.72 -9.19
CA LYS A 69 -10.64 8.80 -9.99
C LYS A 69 -9.90 9.87 -9.17
N ASP A 70 -10.03 9.83 -7.84
CA ASP A 70 -9.40 10.73 -6.87
C ASP A 70 -8.29 10.07 -6.03
N ALA A 71 -7.93 8.82 -6.30
CA ALA A 71 -6.81 8.15 -5.64
C ALA A 71 -5.48 8.48 -6.33
N ALA A 72 -5.22 9.76 -6.53
CA ALA A 72 -3.87 10.29 -6.44
C ALA A 72 -3.36 10.10 -5.00
N HIS A 73 -3.27 8.85 -4.53
CA HIS A 73 -2.44 8.48 -3.41
C HIS A 73 -0.99 8.53 -3.90
N GLN A 74 -0.53 9.74 -4.21
CA GLN A 74 0.85 10.08 -3.95
C GLN A 74 1.01 9.82 -2.45
N THR A 75 1.52 8.64 -2.09
CA THR A 75 2.02 8.40 -0.74
C THR A 75 3.28 9.24 -0.64
N GLY A 76 3.08 10.53 -0.41
CA GLY A 76 4.11 11.54 -0.31
C GLY A 76 4.32 11.89 1.15
N PHE A 77 5.56 12.20 1.50
CA PHE A 77 5.87 12.83 2.77
C PHE A 77 5.45 14.30 2.70
N VAL A 78 4.60 14.74 3.63
CA VAL A 78 4.22 16.15 3.78
C VAL A 78 5.02 16.72 4.96
N PRO A 79 5.66 17.90 4.83
CA PRO A 79 6.37 18.54 5.93
C PRO A 79 5.41 18.91 7.07
N ALA A 80 5.72 18.48 8.30
CA ALA A 80 5.02 18.93 9.49
C ALA A 80 5.63 20.26 9.98
N MET A 81 4.80 21.30 10.08
CA MET A 81 5.17 22.58 10.68
C MET A 81 4.85 22.55 12.17
N VAL A 82 5.87 22.56 13.03
CA VAL A 82 5.67 22.71 14.49
C VAL A 82 5.56 24.19 14.80
N VAL A 83 4.36 24.65 15.17
CA VAL A 83 4.17 25.97 15.76
C VAL A 83 4.52 25.85 17.23
N ALA A 84 5.58 26.54 17.68
CA ALA A 84 5.86 26.65 19.09
C ALA A 84 4.71 27.42 19.75
N GLU A 85 3.93 26.76 20.59
CA GLU A 85 2.97 27.44 21.45
C GLU A 85 3.78 28.24 22.47
N SER A 86 3.90 29.56 22.24
CA SER A 86 4.44 30.47 23.24
C SER A 86 3.43 30.54 24.38
N GLY A 87 3.67 29.74 25.42
CA GLY A 87 2.93 29.78 26.67
C GLY A 87 2.88 31.19 27.26
N PRO A 88 1.90 31.48 28.14
CA PRO A 88 1.61 32.83 28.58
C PRO A 88 2.83 33.42 29.30
N THR A 89 3.45 34.41 28.65
CA THR A 89 4.45 35.26 29.30
C THR A 89 3.71 36.13 30.29
N LEU A 90 3.72 35.74 31.58
CA LEU A 90 3.43 36.63 32.69
C LEU A 90 4.49 37.74 32.69
N GLY A 91 4.09 38.94 32.28
CA GLY A 91 4.89 40.17 32.43
C GLY A 91 4.34 41.28 31.55
N PRO A 92 3.72 42.29 32.16
CA PRO A 92 4.53 43.49 32.40
C PRO A 92 4.31 44.07 33.80
N VAL A 93 5.38 44.11 34.61
CA VAL A 93 5.44 45.08 35.72
C VAL A 93 5.95 46.39 35.12
N GLY A 94 4.99 47.27 34.81
CA GLY A 94 5.23 48.68 34.53
C GLY A 94 5.32 49.53 35.81
N PRO A 95 5.88 50.75 35.73
CA PRO A 95 6.76 51.30 36.75
C PRO A 95 6.11 52.39 37.63
N ALA A 96 6.53 52.47 38.89
CA ALA A 96 6.39 53.64 39.79
C ALA A 96 7.20 53.30 41.07
N GLY A 97 8.06 54.11 41.66
CA GLY A 97 8.41 55.52 41.56
C GLY A 97 8.93 55.93 42.96
N GLY A 98 9.87 56.88 43.03
CA GLY A 98 10.02 57.73 44.23
C GLY A 98 11.31 57.61 45.06
N GLY A 99 11.85 58.79 45.40
CA GLY A 99 12.72 59.07 46.55
C GLY A 99 14.21 59.18 46.21
N ALA A 100 14.79 60.39 46.09
CA ALA A 100 15.37 61.18 47.20
C ALA A 100 16.45 60.36 47.95
N ILE A 101 17.73 60.73 47.93
CA ILE A 101 18.36 61.96 48.43
C ILE A 101 19.74 62.14 47.77
#